data_AF-A0A523YI58-F1
#
_entry.id   AF-A0A523YI58-F1
#
_cell.length_a   1.000
_cell.length_b   1.000
_cell.length_c   1.000
_cell.angle_alpha   90.00
_cell.angle_beta   90.00
_cell.angle_gamma   90.00
#
_symmetry.space_group_name_H-M   'P 1'
#
loop_
_entity.id
_entity.type
_entity.pdbx_description
1 polymer ?
#
loop_
_entity_poly.entity_id
_entity_poly.type
_entity_poly.pdbx_seq_one_letter_code
_entity_poly.pdbx_strand_id
1 'polypeptide(L)' 'MKNKGTEKAQYNIRIDAELLRKYKEFCEENGLDPQGQVVNFMRRMVESRFSFQEKLWEVLTKDAK' A
#
# COMPACT_ATOMS: atom_id res chain seq x y z
N MET A 1 13.31 3.49 -32.00
CA MET A 1 12.36 3.08 -30.93
C MET A 1 12.87 3.66 -29.62
N LYS A 2 12.20 4.66 -29.04
CA LYS A 2 12.62 5.24 -27.76
C LYS A 2 12.24 4.25 -26.65
N ASN A 3 13.24 3.60 -26.06
CA ASN A 3 13.08 2.86 -24.81
C ASN A 3 12.63 3.87 -23.74
N LYS A 4 11.32 3.95 -23.49
CA LYS A 4 10.80 4.57 -22.28
C LYS A 4 11.17 3.63 -21.13
N GLY A 5 12.41 3.71 -20.66
CA GLY A 5 12.80 3.08 -19.42
C GLY A 5 11.81 3.55 -18.36
N THR A 6 11.16 2.60 -17.69
CA THR A 6 10.29 2.88 -16.56
C THR A 6 11.12 3.69 -15.55
N GLU A 7 10.82 4.98 -15.42
CA GLU A 7 11.45 5.84 -14.41
C GLU A 7 11.27 5.15 -13.05
N LYS A 8 12.39 4.68 -12.49
CA LYS A 8 12.40 4.12 -11.14
C LYS A 8 12.25 5.28 -10.17
N ALA A 9 11.01 5.59 -9.80
CA ALA A 9 10.72 6.57 -8.76
C ALA A 9 10.83 5.91 -7.38
N GLN A 10 11.67 6.46 -6.50
CA GLN A 10 11.73 6.08 -5.09
C GLN A 10 10.87 7.04 -4.27
N TYR A 11 9.90 6.49 -3.54
CA TYR A 11 9.08 7.25 -2.60
C TYR A 11 9.56 7.02 -1.17
N ASN A 12 9.81 8.12 -0.45
CA ASN A 12 10.07 8.07 0.98
C ASN A 12 8.75 8.26 1.72
N ILE A 13 8.17 7.16 2.19
CA ILE A 13 6.92 7.16 2.96
C ILE A 13 7.27 7.05 4.45
N ARG A 14 6.69 7.92 5.27
CA ARG A 14 6.75 7.81 6.74
C ARG A 14 5.58 6.95 7.20
N ILE A 15 5.88 5.91 7.94
CA ILE A 15 4.90 4.98 8.50
C ILE A 15 5.11 4.95 10.01
N ASP A 16 4.02 4.88 10.77
CA ASP A 16 4.08 4.62 12.20
C ASP A 16 4.91 3.36 12.50
N ALA A 17 5.74 3.44 13.55
CA ALA A 17 6.71 2.39 13.86
C ALA A 17 6.05 1.09 14.34
N GLU A 18 4.96 1.20 15.11
CA GLU A 18 4.24 0.04 15.60
C GLU A 18 3.47 -0.66 14.47
N LEU A 19 2.83 0.12 13.59
CA LEU A 19 2.18 -0.39 12.40
C LEU A 19 3.17 -1.13 11.50
N LEU A 20 4.34 -0.53 11.25
CA LEU A 20 5.37 -1.15 10.41
C LEU A 20 5.87 -2.47 11.02
N ARG A 21 6.00 -2.55 12.35
CA ARG A 21 6.39 -3.78 13.04
C ARG A 21 5.34 -4.88 12.84
N LYS A 22 4.08 -4.60 13.17
CA LYS A 22 2.97 -5.55 13.04
C LYS A 22 2.79 -6.05 11.61
N TYR A 23 2.94 -5.15 10.63
CA TYR A 23 2.87 -5.50 9.22
C TYR A 23 3.98 -6.48 8.79
N LYS A 24 5.22 -6.26 9.27
CA LYS A 24 6.34 -7.17 8.98
C LYS A 24 6.12 -8.55 9.60
N GLU A 25 5.68 -8.60 10.85
CA GLU A 25 5.33 -9.85 11.55
C GLU A 25 4.27 -10.63 10.76
N PHE A 26 3.18 -9.97 10.36
CA PHE A 26 2.15 -10.57 9.52
C PHE A 26 2.70 -11.11 8.19
N CYS A 27 3.57 -10.37 7.51
CA CYS A 27 4.16 -10.84 6.27
C CYS A 27 5.06 -12.07 6.49
N GLU A 28 5.86 -12.09 7.56
CA GLU A 28 6.73 -13.20 7.90
C GLU A 28 5.93 -14.49 8.19
N GLU A 29 4.89 -14.38 9.02
CA GLU A 29 4.00 -15.49 9.36
C GLU A 29 3.32 -16.11 8.13
N ASN A 30 3.11 -15.31 7.08
CA ASN A 30 2.42 -15.72 5.86
C ASN A 30 3.37 -15.96 4.67
N GLY A 31 4.69 -15.88 4.87
CA GLY A 31 5.68 -16.07 3.81
C GLY A 31 5.61 -15.01 2.69
N LEU A 32 5.22 -13.78 3.02
CA LEU A 32 5.04 -12.67 2.09
C LEU A 32 6.25 -11.72 2.12
N ASP A 33 6.62 -11.16 0.96
CA ASP A 33 7.57 -10.05 0.89
C ASP A 33 6.89 -8.71 1.23
N PRO A 34 7.25 -8.03 2.34
CA PRO A 34 6.62 -6.79 2.75
C PRO A 34 6.68 -5.69 1.68
N GLN A 35 7.79 -5.56 0.95
CA GLN A 35 7.95 -4.50 -0.04
C GLN A 35 7.06 -4.77 -1.27
N GLY A 36 7.09 -6.00 -1.77
CA GLY A 36 6.23 -6.45 -2.87
C GLY A 36 4.74 -6.31 -2.53
N GLN A 37 4.34 -6.57 -1.28
CA GLN A 37 2.96 -6.38 -0.85
C GLN A 37 2.52 -4.91 -0.85
N VAL A 38 3.39 -3.95 -0.47
CA VAL A 38 3.09 -2.52 -0.63
C VAL A 38 2.90 -2.15 -2.10
N VAL A 39 3.78 -2.64 -2.98
CA VAL A 39 3.67 -2.38 -4.43
C VAL A 39 2.38 -3.00 -5.00
N ASN A 40 2.03 -4.22 -4.58
CA ASN A 40 0.80 -4.88 -4.99
C ASN A 40 -0.44 -4.14 -4.50
N PHE A 41 -0.42 -3.62 -3.27
CA PHE A 41 -1.49 -2.78 -2.75
C PHE A 41 -1.65 -1.52 -3.61
N MET A 42 -0.56 -0.77 -3.85
CA MET A 42 -0.59 0.42 -4.70
C MET A 42 -1.10 0.12 -6.10
N ARG A 43 -0.65 -0.99 -6.70
CA ARG A 43 -1.11 -1.46 -8.00
C ARG A 43 -2.61 -1.72 -8.00
N ARG A 44 -3.12 -2.52 -7.04
CA ARG A 44 -4.55 -2.82 -6.91
C ARG A 44 -5.39 -1.56 -6.71
N MET A 45 -4.89 -0.62 -5.91
CA MET A 45 -5.55 0.68 -5.66
C MET A 45 -5.66 1.54 -6.92
N VAL A 46 -4.64 1.51 -7.79
CA VAL A 46 -4.64 2.28 -9.05
C VAL A 46 -5.45 1.57 -10.13
N GLU A 47 -5.29 0.24 -10.25
CA GLU A 47 -6.02 -0.60 -11.20
C GLU A 47 -7.51 -0.63 -10.90
N SER A 48 -7.92 -0.51 -9.62
CA SER A 48 -9.32 -0.39 -9.27
C SER A 48 -9.94 0.95 -9.70
N ARG A 49 -9.14 2.00 -9.94
CA ARG A 49 -9.49 3.38 -10.36
C ARG A 49 -10.70 4.05 -9.65
N PHE A 50 -11.28 3.42 -8.65
CA PHE A 50 -12.52 3.78 -7.96
C PHE A 50 -12.42 3.25 -6.53
N SER A 51 -12.82 4.05 -5.55
CA SER A 51 -12.93 3.74 -4.12
C SER A 51 -11.77 4.02 -3.15
N PHE A 52 -10.63 4.66 -3.48
CA PHE A 52 -9.74 5.09 -2.37
C PHE A 52 -10.44 6.10 -1.46
N GLN A 53 -11.11 7.10 -2.05
CA GLN A 53 -11.88 8.08 -1.30
C GLN A 53 -13.11 7.45 -0.63
N GLU A 54 -13.82 6.53 -1.30
CA GLU A 54 -15.00 5.87 -0.73
C GLU A 54 -14.63 4.89 0.39
N LYS A 55 -13.55 4.10 0.24
CA LYS A 55 -13.06 3.19 1.28
C LYS A 55 -12.42 3.94 2.44
N LEU A 56 -11.68 5.02 2.17
CA LEU A 56 -11.16 5.90 3.21
C LEU A 56 -12.33 6.52 3.99
N TRP A 57 -13.38 6.97 3.30
CA TRP A 57 -14.60 7.47 3.94
C TRP A 57 -15.33 6.41 4.77
N GLU A 58 -15.48 5.17 4.27
CA GLU A 58 -16.06 4.05 5.02
C GLU A 58 -15.28 3.72 6.30
N VAL A 59 -13.95 3.74 6.24
CA VAL A 59 -13.09 3.49 7.42
C VAL A 59 -13.21 4.64 8.42
N LEU A 60 -13.11 5.88 7.96
CA LEU A 60 -13.21 7.07 8.83
C LEU A 60 -14.60 7.25 9.46
N THR A 61 -15.67 6.83 8.79
CA THR A 61 -17.04 6.92 9.32
C THR A 61 -17.45 5.73 10.18
N LYS A 62 -16.77 4.58 10.06
CA LYS A 62 -16.97 3.46 10.98
C LYS A 62 -16.40 3.73 12.37
N ASP A 63 -15.31 4.48 12.48
CA ASP A 63 -14.68 4.83 13.76
C ASP A 63 -15.32 6.07 14.43
N ALA A 64 -16.29 6.70 13.77
CA ALA A 64 -17.02 7.87 14.28
C ALA A 64 -18.36 7.52 14.97
N LYS A 65 -18.62 6.24 15.28
CA LYS A 65 -19.80 5.75 16.01
C LYS A 65 -19.45 5.19 17.38
#